data_AF-A0A9W9WQ51-F1
#
_entry.id   AF-A0A9W9WQ51-F1
#
_cell.length_a   1.000
_cell.length_b   1.000
_cell.length_c   1.000
_cell.angle_alpha   90.00
_cell.angle_beta   90.00
_cell.angle_gamma   90.00
#
_symmetry.space_group_name_H-M   'P 1'
#
loop_
_entity.id
_entity.type
_entity.pdbx_description
1 polymer ?
#
loop_
_entity_poly.entity_id
_entity_poly.type
_entity_poly.pdbx_seq_one_letter_code
_entity_poly.pdbx_strand_id
1 'polypeptide(L)'
;MTTSNDNNIADMTMRTYDFIVEKKTAYLDIFGDPKVTGKIGTDIQDNKCSWLAVRVFGLCSSEQKVILSLCYGRQDTGKESKVKDVF
;
A
#
# COMPACT_ATOMS: atom_id res chain seq x y z
N MET A 1 -0.88 -37.87 6.56
CA MET A 1 0.51 -37.56 6.19
C MET A 1 0.77 -36.12 6.61
N THR A 2 1.74 -35.97 7.52
CA THR A 2 2.29 -34.73 8.13
C THR A 2 1.29 -33.65 8.54
N THR A 3 0.84 -33.72 9.79
CA THR A 3 0.45 -32.53 10.55
C THR A 3 1.66 -31.59 10.58
N SER A 4 1.66 -30.55 9.74
CA SER A 4 2.64 -29.48 9.81
C SER A 4 2.57 -28.88 11.20
N ASN A 5 3.63 -29.10 11.98
CA ASN A 5 3.79 -28.44 13.26
C ASN A 5 4.11 -26.98 12.93
N ASP A 6 3.07 -26.16 12.76
CA ASP A 6 3.13 -24.73 12.45
C ASP A 6 3.61 -23.92 13.68
N ASN A 7 4.69 -24.37 14.31
CA ASN A 7 5.37 -23.77 15.46
C ASN A 7 6.85 -23.50 15.17
N ASN A 8 7.25 -23.45 13.88
CA ASN A 8 8.60 -23.07 13.54
C ASN A 8 8.73 -21.55 13.71
N ILE A 9 9.41 -21.13 14.78
CA ILE A 9 9.69 -19.72 15.08
C ILE A 9 10.27 -19.01 13.86
N ALA A 10 11.10 -19.69 13.05
CA ALA A 10 11.66 -19.11 11.83
C ALA A 10 10.58 -18.76 10.79
N ASP A 11 9.62 -19.64 10.56
CA ASP A 11 8.51 -19.39 9.62
C ASP A 11 7.60 -18.26 10.12
N MET A 12 7.30 -18.23 11.43
CA MET A 12 6.56 -17.14 12.04
C MET A 12 7.30 -15.80 11.93
N THR A 13 8.62 -15.79 12.17
CA THR A 13 9.44 -14.57 12.04
C THR A 13 9.53 -14.10 10.60
N MET A 14 9.66 -15.01 9.63
CA MET A 14 9.73 -14.66 8.20
C MET A 14 8.40 -14.07 7.72
N ARG A 15 7.27 -14.71 8.03
CA ARG A 15 5.94 -14.16 7.70
C ARG A 15 5.70 -12.79 8.31
N THR A 16 6.15 -12.59 9.55
CA THR A 16 6.03 -11.29 10.24
C THR A 16 6.93 -10.24 9.61
N TYR A 17 8.15 -10.62 9.23
CA TYR A 17 9.09 -9.72 8.57
C TYR A 17 8.57 -9.29 7.20
N ASP A 18 8.12 -10.24 6.38
CA ASP A 18 7.56 -9.96 5.05
C ASP A 18 6.38 -9.00 5.15
N PHE A 19 5.47 -9.23 6.09
CA PHE A 19 4.35 -8.33 6.36
C PHE A 19 4.77 -6.92 6.78
N ILE A 20 5.82 -6.80 7.60
CA ILE A 20 6.36 -5.49 8.00
C ILE A 20 6.99 -4.79 6.79
N VAL A 21 7.74 -5.52 5.96
CA VAL A 21 8.39 -4.99 4.77
C VAL A 21 7.33 -4.50 3.77
N GLU A 22 6.32 -5.31 3.46
CA GLU A 22 5.25 -4.94 2.52
C GLU A 22 4.52 -3.66 2.94
N LYS A 23 4.23 -3.50 4.23
CA LYS A 23 3.63 -2.28 4.76
C LYS A 23 4.54 -1.07 4.62
N LYS A 24 5.81 -1.25 4.98
CA LYS A 24 6.81 -0.17 4.94
C LYS A 24 7.04 0.27 3.50
N THR A 25 7.13 -0.67 2.56
CA THR A 25 7.29 -0.36 1.14
C THR A 25 6.06 0.35 0.60
N ALA A 26 4.84 -0.11 0.90
CA ALA A 26 3.62 0.58 0.46
C ALA A 26 3.53 2.03 0.96
N TYR A 27 3.96 2.29 2.20
CA TYR A 27 4.02 3.66 2.73
C TYR A 27 5.09 4.51 2.02
N LEU A 28 6.29 3.97 1.85
CA LEU A 28 7.40 4.67 1.18
C LEU A 28 7.17 4.86 -0.32
N ASP A 29 6.41 3.99 -0.98
CA ASP A 29 6.06 4.16 -2.40
C ASP A 29 5.09 5.35 -2.59
N ILE A 30 4.35 5.75 -1.57
CA ILE A 30 3.35 6.83 -1.66
C ILE A 30 3.91 8.15 -1.12
N PHE A 31 4.58 8.10 0.03
CA PHE A 31 5.08 9.27 0.76
C PHE A 31 6.61 9.41 0.74
N GLY A 32 7.33 8.40 0.28
CA GLY A 32 8.78 8.43 0.25
C GLY A 32 9.29 9.41 -0.80
N ASP A 33 10.30 10.20 -0.41
CA ASP A 33 11.00 11.06 -1.34
C ASP A 33 11.74 10.20 -2.37
N PRO A 34 11.49 10.38 -3.69
CA PRO A 34 12.21 9.65 -4.75
C PRO A 34 13.73 9.73 -4.62
N LYS A 35 14.26 10.80 -4.01
CA LYS A 35 15.71 10.95 -3.75
C LYS A 35 16.24 10.00 -2.69
N VAL A 36 15.39 9.54 -1.78
CA VAL A 36 15.74 8.65 -0.66
C VAL A 36 15.42 7.20 -1.01
N THR A 37 14.29 6.94 -1.68
CA THR A 37 13.86 5.59 -2.08
C THR A 37 14.54 5.12 -3.37
N GLY A 38 15.07 6.05 -4.17
CA GLY A 38 15.67 5.76 -5.48
C GLY A 38 14.66 5.28 -6.53
N LYS A 39 13.36 5.33 -6.24
CA LYS A 39 12.27 4.88 -7.10
C LYS A 39 11.16 5.93 -7.12
N ILE A 40 10.61 6.17 -8.29
CA ILE A 40 9.38 6.95 -8.43
C ILE A 40 8.23 5.99 -8.13
N GLY A 41 7.49 6.26 -7.07
CA GLY A 41 6.34 5.43 -6.69
C GLY A 41 5.19 5.62 -7.66
N THR A 42 4.85 4.57 -8.41
CA THR A 42 3.74 4.56 -9.39
C THR A 42 2.51 3.80 -8.89
N ASP A 43 2.53 3.32 -7.64
CA ASP A 43 1.50 2.42 -7.08
C ASP A 43 0.06 2.96 -7.18
N ILE A 44 -0.13 4.28 -7.01
CA ILE A 44 -1.44 4.95 -7.18
C ILE A 44 -1.89 4.95 -8.64
N GLN A 45 -0.96 5.17 -9.56
CA GLN A 45 -1.22 5.25 -10.99
C GLN A 45 -1.46 3.86 -11.59
N ASP A 46 -0.77 2.84 -11.06
CA ASP A 46 -0.86 1.45 -11.47
C ASP A 46 -2.07 0.71 -10.88
N ASN A 47 -2.94 1.41 -10.14
CA ASN A 47 -4.12 0.86 -9.47
C ASN A 47 -3.77 -0.36 -8.59
N LYS A 48 -2.60 -0.32 -7.95
CA LYS A 48 -2.09 -1.47 -7.22
C LYS A 48 -2.91 -1.64 -5.94
N CYS A 49 -3.33 -2.87 -5.68
CA CYS A 49 -4.03 -3.23 -4.44
C CYS A 49 -3.02 -3.44 -3.32
N SER A 50 -2.43 -2.36 -2.82
CA SER A 50 -1.47 -2.38 -1.72
C SER A 50 -2.20 -2.40 -0.36
N TRP A 51 -1.49 -2.85 0.69
CA TRP A 51 -2.05 -2.86 2.05
C TRP A 51 -2.57 -1.48 2.47
N LEU A 52 -1.87 -0.41 2.09
CA LEU A 52 -2.28 0.96 2.40
C LEU A 52 -3.61 1.32 1.70
N ALA A 53 -3.77 0.98 0.42
CA ALA A 53 -4.99 1.26 -0.32
C ALA A 53 -6.20 0.59 0.35
N VAL A 54 -6.11 -0.71 0.65
CA VAL A 54 -7.19 -1.46 1.34
C VAL A 54 -7.51 -0.84 2.69
N ARG A 55 -6.47 -0.43 3.44
CA ARG A 55 -6.64 0.18 4.76
C ARG A 55 -7.37 1.52 4.67
N VAL A 56 -6.99 2.37 3.72
CA VAL A 56 -7.59 3.69 3.51
C VAL A 56 -9.05 3.55 3.05
N PHE A 57 -9.35 2.67 2.09
CA PHE A 57 -10.73 2.41 1.66
C PHE A 57 -11.66 1.98 2.80
N GLY A 58 -11.12 1.26 3.80
CA GLY A 58 -11.86 0.86 5.01
C GLY A 58 -12.13 2.00 5.99
N LEU A 59 -11.29 3.05 5.99
CA LEU A 59 -11.37 4.19 6.91
C LEU A 59 -12.04 5.43 6.27
N CYS A 60 -12.08 5.51 4.94
CA CYS A 60 -12.60 6.66 4.23
C CYS A 60 -14.09 6.91 4.45
N SER A 61 -14.44 8.20 4.53
CA SER A 61 -15.83 8.68 4.43
C SER A 61 -16.40 8.44 3.02
N SER A 62 -17.71 8.59 2.89
CA SER A 62 -18.40 8.47 1.59
C SER A 62 -17.85 9.46 0.56
N GLU A 63 -17.51 10.70 0.95
CA GLU A 63 -16.93 11.69 0.04
C GLU A 63 -15.51 11.30 -0.40
N GLN A 64 -14.68 10.83 0.53
CA GLN A 64 -13.32 10.38 0.24
C GLN A 64 -13.30 9.17 -0.69
N LYS A 65 -14.25 8.23 -0.52
CA LYS A 65 -14.42 7.08 -1.41
C LYS A 65 -14.73 7.50 -2.84
N VAL A 66 -15.53 8.56 -3.04
CA VAL A 66 -15.81 9.09 -4.38
C VAL A 66 -14.54 9.67 -5.00
N ILE A 67 -13.75 10.43 -4.23
CA ILE A 67 -12.47 10.98 -4.70
C ILE A 67 -11.51 9.86 -5.11
N LEU A 68 -11.36 8.83 -4.27
CA LEU A 68 -10.53 7.67 -4.59
C LEU A 68 -11.04 6.93 -5.82
N SER A 69 -12.34 6.70 -5.95
CA SER A 69 -12.93 6.01 -7.11
C SER A 69 -12.68 6.77 -8.43
N LEU A 70 -12.65 8.10 -8.39
CA LEU A 70 -12.42 8.94 -9.56
C LEU A 70 -10.94 9.14 -9.89
N CYS A 71 -10.07 9.09 -8.87
CA CYS A 71 -8.67 9.49 -8.98
C CYS A 71 -7.67 8.33 -8.92
N TYR A 72 -7.99 7.23 -8.25
CA TYR A 72 -7.11 6.06 -8.10
C TYR A 72 -6.99 5.30 -9.43
N GLY A 73 -5.78 4.86 -9.78
CA GLY A 73 -5.51 4.16 -11.05
C GLY A 73 -5.48 5.07 -12.28
N ARG A 74 -5.31 6.39 -12.09
CA ARG A 74 -5.21 7.36 -13.19
C ARG A 74 -3.79 7.92 -13.26
N GLN A 75 -3.19 7.90 -14.46
CA GLN A 75 -1.87 8.46 -14.76
C GLN A 75 -1.90 10.00 -14.88
N ASP A 76 -2.59 10.67 -13.96
CA ASP A 76 -2.72 12.13 -13.94
C ASP A 76 -2.13 12.65 -12.63
N THR A 77 -1.08 13.45 -12.73
CA THR A 77 -0.32 13.98 -11.59
C THR A 77 -1.21 14.79 -10.65
N GLY A 78 -2.25 15.46 -11.18
CA GLY A 78 -3.21 16.21 -10.38
C GLY A 78 -4.18 15.30 -9.61
N LYS A 79 -4.45 14.10 -10.11
CA LYS A 79 -5.28 13.10 -9.44
C LYS A 79 -4.48 12.32 -8.39
N GLU A 80 -3.20 12.07 -8.64
CA GLU A 80 -2.30 11.46 -7.66
C GLU A 80 -2.20 12.30 -6.38
N SER A 81 -2.04 13.62 -6.51
CA SER A 81 -2.02 14.51 -5.34
C SER A 81 -3.32 14.41 -4.52
N LYS A 82 -4.48 14.38 -5.19
CA LYS A 82 -5.78 14.23 -4.51
C LYS A 82 -5.94 12.89 -3.80
N VAL A 83 -5.37 11.82 -4.36
CA VAL A 83 -5.34 10.51 -3.69
C VAL A 83 -4.41 10.56 -2.48
N LYS A 84 -3.23 11.19 -2.61
CA LYS A 84 -2.28 11.38 -1.51
C LYS A 84 -2.85 12.21 -0.36
N ASP A 85 -3.71 13.18 -0.65
CA ASP A 85 -4.40 13.97 0.37
C ASP A 85 -5.44 13.16 1.16
N VAL A 86 -5.95 12.07 0.58
CA VAL A 86 -6.93 11.17 1.22
C VAL A 86 -6.24 10.03 1.98
N PHE A 87 -5.04 9.64 1.57
CA PHE A 87 -4.23 8.57 2.15
C PHE A 87 -3.56 8.99 3.46
#